data_AF-A0A2S2PSS1-F1
#
_entry.id   AF-A0A2S2PSS1-F1
#
_cell.length_a   1.000
_cell.length_b   1.000
_cell.length_c   1.000
_cell.angle_alpha   90.00
_cell.angle_beta   90.00
_cell.angle_gamma   90.00
#
_symmetry.space_group_name_H-M   'P 1'
#
loop_
_entity.id
_entity.type
_entity.pdbx_description
1 polymer ?
#
loop_
_entity_poly.entity_id
_entity_poly.type
_entity_poly.pdbx_seq_one_letter_code
_entity_poly.pdbx_strand_id
1 'polypeptide(L)'
;MNKFTGEKNQEKDDTGIQNTLILEKNYKYCPTCGSAANDAPLSKSHLESMRRSIDYRIKEEAKITRALFTASSSYVDVEKILQEQTITDLPKMDLSSFIHFDDGLKNDIELFKKMKCFMALNVKGTMKLSENLTAVITKIISKAVQLQYSAFGRECNGVKKLNFSEIQTYKLLLEVLYTKFPDTNNKEISSVISRWFSGAKDRDGGKKERSLKKMKLNEKDDVVLD
;
A
#
# COMPACT_ATOMS: atom_id res chain seq x y z
N MET A 1 16.84 74.50 43.68
CA MET A 1 16.54 75.66 42.81
C MET A 1 16.93 75.26 41.38
N ASN A 2 16.00 75.41 40.43
CA ASN A 2 16.08 75.16 38.97
C ASN A 2 16.18 73.68 38.51
N LYS A 3 15.17 73.06 37.88
CA LYS A 3 14.43 73.27 36.60
C LYS A 3 15.08 72.59 35.38
N PHE A 4 14.44 71.49 34.95
CA PHE A 4 14.07 71.08 33.58
C PHE A 4 14.73 71.79 32.39
N THR A 5 15.24 71.03 31.41
CA THR A 5 14.58 70.73 30.10
C THR A 5 15.54 70.03 29.13
N GLY A 6 15.02 69.12 28.29
CA GLY A 6 15.75 68.51 27.17
C GLY A 6 15.23 67.13 26.76
N GLU A 7 14.07 67.09 26.08
CA GLU A 7 13.46 65.88 25.51
C GLU A 7 14.09 65.47 24.16
N LYS A 8 14.23 64.14 23.99
CA LYS A 8 13.92 63.26 22.82
C LYS A 8 14.69 63.33 21.49
N ASN A 9 15.28 62.18 21.12
CA ASN A 9 14.92 61.27 19.99
C ASN A 9 16.01 60.15 19.94
N GLN A 10 15.81 58.88 20.31
CA GLN A 10 15.06 57.76 19.67
C GLN A 10 15.63 57.41 18.28
N GLU A 11 16.49 56.39 18.14
CA GLU A 11 16.25 54.95 17.82
C GLU A 11 17.43 54.10 18.41
N LYS A 12 17.30 52.99 19.19
CA LYS A 12 16.70 51.63 18.98
C LYS A 12 17.27 50.91 17.73
N ASP A 13 17.88 49.72 17.76
CA ASP A 13 17.79 48.50 18.58
C ASP A 13 19.20 47.83 18.68
N ASP A 14 19.70 47.18 19.72
CA ASP A 14 19.19 46.49 20.91
C ASP A 14 18.63 45.07 20.68
N THR A 15 19.53 44.09 20.54
CA THR A 15 19.31 42.70 21.02
C THR A 15 20.60 42.10 21.58
N GLY A 16 21.19 42.80 22.56
CA GLY A 16 22.08 42.16 23.53
C GLY A 16 21.24 41.45 24.59
N ILE A 17 20.67 40.28 24.28
CA ILE A 17 19.96 39.50 25.30
C ILE A 17 21.01 38.81 26.18
N GLN A 18 21.27 39.45 27.31
CA GLN A 18 21.91 38.86 28.48
C GLN A 18 21.21 37.53 28.79
N ASN A 19 21.97 36.43 28.77
CA ASN A 19 21.57 35.15 29.36
C ASN A 19 21.40 35.36 30.86
N THR A 20 20.23 35.82 31.28
CA THR A 20 19.82 35.80 32.68
C THR A 20 19.60 34.34 33.05
N LEU A 21 20.63 33.72 33.62
CA LEU A 21 20.52 32.49 34.39
C LEU A 21 19.44 32.71 35.46
N ILE A 22 18.23 32.23 35.18
CA ILE A 22 17.18 32.10 36.19
C ILE A 22 17.63 30.95 37.10
N LEU A 23 18.40 31.31 38.14
CA LEU A 23 18.67 30.46 39.28
C LEU A 23 17.35 30.19 40.02
N GLU A 24 16.88 28.96 39.81
CA GLU A 24 16.18 28.10 40.76
C GLU A 24 15.09 28.74 41.62
N LYS A 25 13.86 28.72 41.10
CA LYS A 25 12.72 28.48 41.99
C LYS A 25 12.75 27.01 42.40
N ASN A 26 13.10 26.78 43.66
CA ASN A 26 13.12 25.47 44.30
C ASN A 26 11.69 24.93 44.45
N TYR A 27 11.09 24.50 43.35
CA TYR A 27 9.75 23.94 43.32
C TYR A 27 9.82 22.50 43.86
N LYS A 28 9.49 22.31 45.15
CA LYS A 28 9.33 20.98 45.76
C LYS A 28 8.26 20.12 45.05
N TYR A 29 7.42 20.74 44.21
CA TYR A 29 6.31 20.12 43.51
C TYR A 29 6.20 20.64 42.08
N CYS A 30 5.95 19.76 41.12
CA CYS A 30 5.74 20.12 39.72
C CYS A 30 4.49 21.03 39.59
N PRO A 31 4.60 22.24 39.03
CA PRO A 31 3.47 23.17 38.92
C PRO A 31 2.37 22.70 37.95
N THR A 32 2.65 21.71 37.11
CA THR A 32 1.68 21.17 36.13
C THR A 32 0.87 20.00 36.67
N CYS A 33 1.46 19.13 37.50
CA CYS A 33 0.81 17.92 37.99
C CYS A 33 0.80 17.78 39.52
N GLY A 34 1.31 18.76 40.27
CA GLY A 34 1.32 18.78 41.74
C GLY A 34 2.19 17.72 42.42
N SER A 35 2.90 16.89 41.64
CA SER A 35 3.70 15.78 42.17
C SER A 35 4.96 16.30 42.85
N ALA A 36 5.23 15.80 44.06
CA ALA A 36 6.48 16.06 44.77
C ALA A 36 7.66 15.47 43.99
N ALA A 37 8.82 16.13 44.01
CA ALA A 37 10.06 15.50 43.58
C ALA A 37 10.37 14.35 44.54
N ASN A 38 9.92 13.14 44.22
CA ASN A 38 10.35 11.95 44.94
C ASN A 38 11.79 11.68 44.50
N ASP A 39 12.74 11.84 45.44
CA ASP A 39 14.17 11.52 45.28
C ASP A 39 14.44 10.00 45.11
N ALA A 40 13.51 9.25 44.52
CA ALA A 40 13.72 7.87 44.17
C ALA A 40 14.64 7.83 42.92
N PRO A 41 15.87 7.30 43.02
CA PRO A 41 16.75 7.23 41.87
C PRO A 41 16.11 6.30 40.83
N LEU A 42 15.67 6.89 39.71
CA LEU A 42 15.30 6.15 38.52
C LEU A 42 16.45 5.22 38.16
N SER A 43 16.21 3.91 38.25
CA SER A 43 17.29 2.94 38.04
C SER A 43 17.85 3.09 36.63
N LYS A 44 19.17 2.94 36.47
CA LYS A 44 19.84 3.00 35.16
C LYS A 44 19.18 2.08 34.13
N SER A 45 18.69 0.92 34.57
CA SER A 45 17.94 -0.04 33.74
C SER A 45 16.62 0.52 33.21
N HIS A 46 15.92 1.35 33.99
CA HIS A 46 14.68 2.00 33.57
C HIS A 46 14.94 3.05 32.49
N LEU A 47 15.99 3.86 32.66
CA LEU A 47 16.44 4.84 31.67
C LEU A 47 16.90 4.17 30.36
N GLU A 48 17.63 3.06 30.45
CA GLU A 48 18.04 2.29 29.26
C GLU A 48 16.84 1.67 28.54
N SER A 49 15.85 1.16 29.27
CA SER A 49 14.62 0.62 28.68
C SER A 49 13.82 1.70 27.94
N MET A 50 13.65 2.87 28.56
CA MET A 50 13.00 4.02 27.93
C MET A 50 13.74 4.49 26.68
N ARG A 51 15.08 4.59 26.76
CA ARG A 51 15.91 4.92 25.59
C ARG A 51 15.68 3.93 24.45
N ARG A 52 15.71 2.62 24.71
CA ARG A 52 15.47 1.59 23.67
C ARG A 52 14.07 1.70 23.07
N SER A 53 13.06 1.99 23.90
CA SER A 53 11.69 2.19 23.42
C SER A 53 11.57 3.42 22.52
N ILE A 54 12.24 4.52 22.85
CA ILE A 54 12.26 5.74 22.04
C ILE A 54 13.01 5.48 20.73
N ASP A 55 14.18 4.84 20.78
CA ASP A 55 14.96 4.49 19.59
C ASP A 55 14.16 3.59 18.64
N TYR A 56 13.39 2.63 19.18
CA TYR A 56 12.52 1.78 18.37
C TYR A 56 11.41 2.59 17.70
N ARG A 57 10.73 3.47 18.44
CA ARG A 57 9.69 4.34 17.89
C ARG A 57 10.23 5.26 16.80
N ILE A 58 11.39 5.89 17.01
CA ILE A 58 12.05 6.73 16.01
C ILE A 58 12.38 5.92 14.76
N LYS A 59 12.87 4.68 14.91
CA LYS A 59 13.19 3.81 13.77
C LYS A 59 11.94 3.41 12.99
N GLU A 60 10.85 3.06 13.67
CA GLU A 60 9.60 2.69 13.00
C GLU A 60 8.93 3.90 12.34
N GLU A 61 8.84 5.04 13.02
CA GLU A 61 8.34 6.28 12.43
C GLU A 61 9.20 6.70 11.22
N ALA A 62 10.54 6.63 11.32
CA ALA A 62 11.41 6.94 10.19
C ALA A 62 11.27 5.94 9.02
N LYS A 63 10.97 4.66 9.27
CA LYS A 63 10.64 3.70 8.20
C LYS A 63 9.33 4.08 7.51
N ILE A 64 8.29 4.42 8.28
CA ILE A 64 7.00 4.86 7.75
C ILE A 64 7.18 6.16 6.94
N THR A 65 7.88 7.14 7.49
CA THR A 65 8.17 8.42 6.80
C THR A 65 8.96 8.19 5.52
N ARG A 66 10.02 7.36 5.52
CA ARG A 66 10.75 7.02 4.29
C ARG A 66 9.87 6.30 3.26
N ALA A 67 8.98 5.41 3.70
CA ALA A 67 8.04 4.76 2.81
C ALA A 67 7.05 5.77 2.20
N LEU A 68 6.57 6.74 2.98
CA LEU A 68 5.72 7.83 2.51
C LEU A 68 6.44 8.76 1.53
N PHE A 69 7.70 9.12 1.80
CA PHE A 69 8.51 9.97 0.92
C PHE A 69 8.95 9.26 -0.37
N THR A 70 9.26 7.98 -0.30
CA THR A 70 9.54 7.17 -1.50
C THR A 70 8.27 7.07 -2.35
N ALA A 71 7.11 6.88 -1.71
CA ALA A 71 5.82 6.92 -2.39
C ALA A 71 5.52 8.31 -2.98
N SER A 72 5.86 9.42 -2.31
CA SER A 72 5.60 10.78 -2.79
C SER A 72 6.55 11.26 -3.89
N SER A 73 7.83 10.85 -3.87
CA SER A 73 8.75 11.13 -4.98
C SER A 73 8.35 10.38 -6.25
N SER A 74 7.86 9.14 -6.12
CA SER A 74 7.20 8.48 -7.25
C SER A 74 5.89 9.16 -7.61
N TYR A 75 5.15 9.70 -6.63
CA TYR A 75 3.85 10.36 -6.84
C TYR A 75 3.94 11.57 -7.77
N VAL A 76 5.01 12.37 -7.76
CA VAL A 76 5.14 13.54 -8.66
C VAL A 76 5.31 13.12 -10.13
N ASP A 77 6.13 12.11 -10.42
CA ASP A 77 6.25 11.54 -11.78
C ASP A 77 4.98 10.78 -12.17
N VAL A 78 4.36 10.09 -11.21
CA VAL A 78 3.13 9.33 -11.38
C VAL A 78 1.92 10.23 -11.57
N GLU A 79 1.86 11.41 -10.96
CA GLU A 79 0.78 12.39 -11.10
C GLU A 79 0.85 13.08 -12.46
N LYS A 80 2.06 13.33 -12.98
CA LYS A 80 2.25 13.75 -14.38
C LYS A 80 1.78 12.67 -15.36
N ILE A 81 2.09 11.40 -15.11
CA ILE A 81 1.61 10.25 -15.91
C ILE A 81 0.08 10.06 -15.79
N LEU A 82 -0.51 10.25 -14.60
CA LEU A 82 -1.95 10.19 -14.31
C LEU A 82 -2.73 11.32 -15.00
N GLN A 83 -2.16 12.53 -15.03
CA GLN A 83 -2.74 13.69 -15.71
C GLN A 83 -2.66 13.56 -17.23
N GLU A 84 -1.58 12.96 -17.75
CA GLU A 84 -1.37 12.80 -19.21
C GLU A 84 -2.09 11.58 -19.81
N GLN A 85 -2.26 10.47 -19.07
CA GLN A 85 -3.05 9.32 -19.52
C GLN A 85 -3.80 8.66 -18.37
N THR A 86 -5.05 9.06 -18.25
CA THR A 86 -6.10 8.29 -17.63
C THR A 86 -6.22 6.92 -18.33
N ILE A 87 -5.48 5.90 -17.85
CA ILE A 87 -5.85 4.48 -18.05
C ILE A 87 -7.08 4.23 -17.15
N THR A 88 -8.17 4.96 -17.41
CA THR A 88 -9.34 4.99 -16.51
C THR A 88 -10.23 3.78 -16.69
N ASP A 89 -10.05 3.02 -17.76
CA ASP A 89 -10.42 1.62 -17.81
C ASP A 89 -9.62 0.99 -18.95
N LEU A 90 -8.62 0.16 -18.62
CA LEU A 90 -8.20 -0.87 -19.57
C LEU A 90 -9.51 -1.57 -20.00
N PRO A 91 -9.81 -1.67 -21.31
CA PRO A 91 -10.99 -2.38 -21.75
C PRO A 91 -11.02 -3.74 -21.07
N LYS A 92 -12.19 -4.24 -20.71
CA LYS A 92 -12.32 -5.65 -20.30
C LYS A 92 -12.09 -6.49 -21.56
N MET A 93 -10.83 -6.75 -21.85
CA MET A 93 -10.36 -7.32 -23.12
C MET A 93 -10.91 -8.73 -23.28
N ASP A 94 -11.27 -9.10 -24.51
CA ASP A 94 -11.36 -10.49 -24.93
C ASP A 94 -9.94 -11.10 -25.04
N LEU A 95 -9.87 -12.41 -25.30
CA LEU A 95 -8.59 -13.13 -25.32
C LEU A 95 -7.63 -12.58 -26.39
N SER A 96 -8.12 -12.29 -27.59
CA SER A 96 -7.27 -11.85 -28.71
C SER A 96 -6.68 -10.48 -28.41
N SER A 97 -7.53 -9.56 -27.98
CA SER A 97 -7.10 -8.22 -27.59
C SER A 97 -6.10 -8.27 -26.44
N PHE A 98 -6.31 -9.13 -25.44
CA PHE A 98 -5.38 -9.30 -24.32
C PHE A 98 -4.00 -9.80 -24.75
N ILE A 99 -3.94 -10.77 -25.67
CA ILE A 99 -2.65 -11.28 -26.20
C ILE A 99 -1.91 -10.17 -26.94
N HIS A 100 -2.60 -9.44 -27.82
CA HIS A 100 -1.98 -8.32 -28.54
C HIS A 100 -1.44 -7.24 -27.60
N PHE A 101 -2.19 -6.92 -26.55
CA PHE A 101 -1.75 -6.00 -25.50
C PHE A 101 -0.50 -6.52 -24.77
N ASP A 102 -0.47 -7.78 -24.37
CA ASP A 102 0.69 -8.36 -23.67
C ASP A 102 1.94 -8.39 -24.56
N ASP A 103 1.77 -8.68 -25.85
CA ASP A 103 2.86 -8.60 -26.83
C ASP A 103 3.36 -7.16 -27.02
N GLY A 104 2.45 -6.17 -26.98
CA GLY A 104 2.81 -4.75 -26.96
C GLY A 104 3.75 -4.39 -25.81
N LEU A 105 3.54 -4.96 -24.62
CA LEU A 105 4.41 -4.71 -23.44
C LEU A 105 5.86 -5.14 -23.63
N LYS A 106 6.17 -5.98 -24.63
CA LYS A 106 7.55 -6.42 -24.93
C LYS A 106 8.33 -5.39 -25.74
N ASN A 107 7.65 -4.64 -26.60
CA ASN A 107 8.28 -3.81 -27.63
C ASN A 107 7.99 -2.31 -27.45
N ASP A 108 6.88 -1.97 -26.79
CA ASP A 108 6.50 -0.59 -26.51
C ASP A 108 6.90 -0.20 -25.08
N ILE A 109 8.01 0.55 -25.00
CA ILE A 109 8.57 1.03 -23.73
C ILE A 109 7.61 1.99 -23.01
N GLU A 110 6.85 2.78 -23.77
CA GLU A 110 5.92 3.75 -23.19
C GLU A 110 4.71 3.03 -22.58
N LEU A 111 4.15 2.06 -23.30
CA LEU A 111 3.10 1.17 -22.80
C LEU A 111 3.57 0.39 -21.57
N PHE A 112 4.79 -0.15 -21.59
CA PHE A 112 5.38 -0.85 -20.45
C PHE A 112 5.44 0.06 -19.20
N LYS A 113 5.96 1.28 -19.34
CA LYS A 113 6.05 2.26 -18.23
C LYS A 113 4.68 2.63 -17.69
N LYS A 114 3.73 2.94 -18.56
CA LYS A 114 2.35 3.27 -18.19
C LYS A 114 1.68 2.11 -17.46
N MET A 115 1.86 0.89 -17.94
CA MET A 115 1.28 -0.29 -17.32
C MET A 115 1.86 -0.55 -15.93
N LYS A 116 3.19 -0.42 -15.78
CA LYS A 116 3.85 -0.53 -14.48
C LYS A 116 3.35 0.52 -13.49
N CYS A 117 3.23 1.77 -13.94
CA CYS A 117 2.68 2.88 -13.16
C CYS A 117 1.23 2.59 -12.74
N PHE A 118 0.38 2.17 -13.67
CA PHE A 118 -1.00 1.78 -13.42
C PHE A 118 -1.10 0.69 -12.36
N MET A 119 -0.30 -0.37 -12.46
CA MET A 119 -0.29 -1.44 -11.46
C MET A 119 0.12 -0.91 -10.08
N ALA A 120 1.20 -0.12 -9.99
CA ALA A 120 1.70 0.43 -8.74
C ALA A 120 0.65 1.34 -8.05
N LEU A 121 -0.09 2.13 -8.82
CA LEU A 121 -1.17 2.99 -8.34
C LEU A 121 -2.39 2.23 -7.82
N ASN A 122 -2.68 1.07 -8.41
CA ASN A 122 -3.85 0.27 -8.06
C ASN A 122 -3.57 -0.76 -6.95
N VAL A 123 -2.31 -0.90 -6.52
CA VAL A 123 -1.95 -1.56 -5.27
C VAL A 123 -2.52 -0.71 -4.13
N LYS A 124 -3.38 -1.33 -3.31
CA LYS A 124 -3.99 -0.71 -2.14
C LYS A 124 -2.93 -0.48 -1.04
N GLY A 125 -3.25 0.42 -0.11
CA GLY A 125 -2.45 0.60 1.11
C GLY A 125 -2.50 -0.58 2.10
N THR A 126 -3.23 -1.67 1.80
CA THR A 126 -3.39 -2.80 2.72
C THR A 126 -2.15 -3.69 2.73
N MET A 127 -1.85 -4.31 3.88
CA MET A 127 -0.71 -5.22 4.05
C MET A 127 -0.95 -6.64 3.52
N LYS A 128 -2.08 -6.89 2.84
CA LYS A 128 -2.45 -8.24 2.39
C LYS A 128 -2.16 -8.42 0.91
N LEU A 129 -1.28 -9.36 0.60
CA LEU A 129 -0.89 -9.71 -0.77
C LEU A 129 -2.10 -10.07 -1.66
N SER A 130 -3.04 -10.88 -1.16
CA SER A 130 -4.20 -11.33 -1.94
C SER A 130 -5.15 -10.22 -2.32
N GLU A 131 -5.33 -9.23 -1.44
CA GLU A 131 -6.19 -8.08 -1.70
C GLU A 131 -5.57 -7.16 -2.75
N ASN A 132 -4.26 -6.92 -2.65
CA ASN A 132 -3.50 -6.13 -3.61
C ASN A 132 -3.44 -6.78 -4.98
N LEU A 133 -3.09 -8.07 -5.03
CA LEU A 133 -3.13 -8.85 -6.26
C LEU A 133 -4.50 -8.70 -6.91
N THR A 134 -5.57 -9.01 -6.17
CA THR A 134 -6.94 -8.98 -6.70
C THR A 134 -7.31 -7.59 -7.20
N ALA A 135 -6.99 -6.53 -6.46
CA ALA A 135 -7.33 -5.16 -6.84
C ALA A 135 -6.72 -4.74 -8.18
N VAL A 136 -5.46 -5.09 -8.42
CA VAL A 136 -4.75 -4.76 -9.66
C VAL A 136 -5.23 -5.65 -10.80
N ILE A 137 -5.15 -6.96 -10.63
CA ILE A 137 -5.35 -7.91 -11.73
C ILE A 137 -6.78 -7.94 -12.27
N THR A 138 -7.81 -7.64 -11.45
CA THR A 138 -9.21 -7.57 -11.94
C THR A 138 -9.48 -6.38 -12.85
N LYS A 139 -8.61 -5.37 -12.83
CA LYS A 139 -8.68 -4.23 -13.75
C LYS A 139 -7.98 -4.49 -15.09
N ILE A 140 -7.21 -5.57 -15.18
CA ILE A 140 -6.39 -5.91 -16.33
C ILE A 140 -6.99 -7.11 -17.08
N ILE A 141 -7.43 -8.12 -16.32
CA ILE A 141 -7.88 -9.39 -16.85
C ILE A 141 -9.38 -9.52 -16.59
N SER A 142 -10.15 -9.60 -17.68
CA SER A 142 -11.57 -9.90 -17.63
C SER A 142 -11.82 -11.35 -17.17
N LYS A 143 -13.02 -11.65 -16.65
CA LYS A 143 -13.41 -13.02 -16.30
C LYS A 143 -13.29 -13.97 -17.50
N ALA A 144 -13.61 -13.50 -18.70
CA ALA A 144 -13.49 -14.29 -19.93
C ALA A 144 -12.04 -14.71 -20.21
N VAL A 145 -11.10 -13.77 -20.12
CA VAL A 145 -9.66 -14.06 -20.27
C VAL A 145 -9.16 -14.94 -19.13
N GLN A 146 -9.56 -14.65 -17.89
CA GLN A 146 -9.17 -15.44 -16.72
C GLN A 146 -9.53 -16.92 -16.88
N LEU A 147 -10.68 -17.23 -17.50
CA LEU A 147 -11.11 -18.62 -17.72
C LEU A 147 -10.20 -19.38 -18.71
N GLN A 148 -9.52 -18.69 -19.62
CA GLN A 148 -8.61 -19.27 -20.62
C GLN A 148 -7.21 -19.57 -20.07
N TYR A 149 -6.83 -18.88 -18.99
CA TYR A 149 -5.53 -19.01 -18.36
C TYR A 149 -5.57 -19.84 -17.07
N SER A 150 -4.42 -20.39 -16.74
CA SER A 150 -4.08 -20.78 -15.37
C SER A 150 -2.78 -20.08 -14.97
N ALA A 151 -2.49 -20.04 -13.67
CA ALA A 151 -1.26 -19.42 -13.18
C ALA A 151 0.01 -19.99 -13.83
N PHE A 152 0.03 -21.30 -14.11
CA PHE A 152 1.23 -22.06 -14.53
C PHE A 152 0.95 -23.07 -15.64
N GLY A 153 0.03 -22.76 -16.57
CA GLY A 153 -0.28 -23.62 -17.73
C GLY A 153 -0.89 -25.00 -17.40
N ARG A 154 -1.48 -25.16 -16.21
CA ARG A 154 -2.08 -26.42 -15.75
C ARG A 154 -3.35 -26.76 -16.52
N GLU A 155 -3.52 -28.05 -16.77
CA GLU A 155 -4.76 -28.61 -17.27
C GLU A 155 -5.86 -28.55 -16.19
N CYS A 156 -7.09 -28.25 -16.61
CA CYS A 156 -8.24 -28.16 -15.72
C CYS A 156 -9.45 -28.83 -16.38
N ASN A 157 -9.94 -29.93 -15.81
CA ASN A 157 -11.06 -30.72 -16.34
C ASN A 157 -10.84 -31.18 -17.80
N GLY A 158 -9.68 -31.74 -18.12
CA GLY A 158 -9.39 -32.20 -19.49
C GLY A 158 -8.95 -31.10 -20.46
N VAL A 159 -8.97 -29.83 -20.04
CA VAL A 159 -8.67 -28.69 -20.92
C VAL A 159 -7.35 -28.05 -20.51
N LYS A 160 -6.37 -28.04 -21.44
CA LYS A 160 -5.09 -27.36 -21.26
C LYS A 160 -5.31 -25.85 -21.34
N LYS A 161 -4.94 -25.14 -20.27
CA LYS A 161 -5.04 -23.68 -20.20
C LYS A 161 -3.73 -22.99 -20.56
N LEU A 162 -3.83 -21.75 -21.01
CA LEU A 162 -2.66 -20.90 -21.26
C LEU A 162 -1.88 -20.61 -19.96
N ASN A 163 -0.57 -20.38 -20.08
CA ASN A 163 0.31 -20.13 -18.94
C ASN A 163 0.45 -18.64 -18.67
N PHE A 164 -0.14 -18.16 -17.56
CA PHE A 164 -0.03 -16.75 -17.20
C PHE A 164 1.38 -16.36 -16.74
N SER A 165 2.13 -17.27 -16.10
CA SER A 165 3.48 -16.94 -15.59
C SER A 165 4.51 -16.63 -16.68
N GLU A 166 4.23 -16.99 -17.93
CA GLU A 166 5.14 -16.78 -19.06
C GLU A 166 4.98 -15.39 -19.71
N ILE A 167 3.86 -14.70 -19.46
CA ILE A 167 3.50 -13.48 -20.17
C ILE A 167 4.07 -12.23 -19.49
N GLN A 168 4.11 -11.10 -20.19
CA GLN A 168 4.77 -9.88 -19.72
C GLN A 168 3.99 -9.19 -18.59
N THR A 169 2.66 -9.23 -18.66
CA THR A 169 1.75 -8.73 -17.61
C THR A 169 2.05 -9.39 -16.26
N TYR A 170 2.34 -10.69 -16.22
CA TYR A 170 2.70 -11.38 -14.99
C TYR A 170 4.03 -10.88 -14.40
N LYS A 171 5.05 -10.69 -15.24
CA LYS A 171 6.37 -10.21 -14.80
C LYS A 171 6.28 -8.81 -14.21
N LEU A 172 5.53 -7.91 -14.85
CA LEU A 172 5.25 -6.57 -14.32
C LEU A 172 4.50 -6.63 -12.98
N LEU A 173 3.49 -7.49 -12.89
CA LEU A 173 2.73 -7.65 -11.65
C LEU A 173 3.60 -8.16 -10.51
N LEU A 174 4.49 -9.13 -10.76
CA LEU A 174 5.47 -9.58 -9.78
C LEU A 174 6.38 -8.45 -9.32
N GLU A 175 6.94 -7.69 -10.27
CA GLU A 175 7.84 -6.58 -9.95
C GLU A 175 7.16 -5.58 -9.01
N VAL A 176 5.94 -5.16 -9.34
CA VAL A 176 5.16 -4.23 -8.52
C VAL A 176 4.83 -4.83 -7.15
N LEU A 177 4.43 -6.11 -7.08
CA LEU A 177 4.15 -6.74 -5.79
C LEU A 177 5.41 -6.85 -4.92
N TYR A 178 6.58 -7.14 -5.49
CA TYR A 178 7.83 -7.19 -4.73
C TYR A 178 8.26 -5.84 -4.17
N THR A 179 7.96 -4.73 -4.85
CA THR A 179 8.21 -3.40 -4.27
C THR A 179 7.39 -3.14 -3.00
N LYS A 180 6.18 -3.70 -2.91
CA LYS A 180 5.29 -3.52 -1.76
C LYS A 180 5.50 -4.59 -0.68
N PHE A 181 5.88 -5.79 -1.10
CA PHE A 181 6.05 -6.98 -0.26
C PHE A 181 7.45 -7.57 -0.45
N PRO A 182 8.52 -6.86 -0.02
CA PRO A 182 9.91 -7.27 -0.28
C PRO A 182 10.27 -8.60 0.42
N ASP A 183 9.63 -8.91 1.55
CA ASP A 183 9.90 -10.11 2.35
C ASP A 183 9.07 -11.33 1.91
N THR A 184 8.22 -11.18 0.89
CA THR A 184 7.32 -12.25 0.46
C THR A 184 8.05 -13.30 -0.38
N ASN A 185 7.76 -14.57 -0.10
CA ASN A 185 8.31 -15.69 -0.86
C ASN A 185 7.56 -15.90 -2.19
N ASN A 186 8.30 -16.23 -3.25
CA ASN A 186 7.79 -16.72 -4.54
C ASN A 186 6.64 -17.75 -4.39
N LYS A 187 6.77 -18.68 -3.44
CA LYS A 187 5.73 -19.71 -3.19
C LYS A 187 4.40 -19.11 -2.73
N GLU A 188 4.45 -18.05 -1.93
CA GLU A 188 3.27 -17.37 -1.43
C GLU A 188 2.54 -16.65 -2.57
N ILE A 189 3.27 -15.87 -3.38
CA ILE A 189 2.71 -15.20 -4.56
C ILE A 189 2.12 -16.22 -5.54
N SER A 190 2.85 -17.29 -5.83
CA SER A 190 2.41 -18.37 -6.71
C SER A 190 1.12 -19.03 -6.23
N SER A 191 1.00 -19.23 -4.91
CA SER A 191 -0.19 -19.78 -4.27
C SER A 191 -1.38 -18.83 -4.37
N VAL A 192 -1.19 -17.54 -4.10
CA VAL A 192 -2.24 -16.52 -4.20
C VAL A 192 -2.71 -16.36 -5.65
N ILE A 193 -1.80 -16.27 -6.63
CA ILE A 193 -2.15 -16.17 -8.05
C ILE A 193 -2.87 -17.43 -8.53
N SER A 194 -2.41 -18.61 -8.14
CA SER A 194 -3.08 -19.88 -8.47
C SER A 194 -4.52 -19.91 -7.97
N ARG A 195 -4.74 -19.55 -6.69
CA ARG A 195 -6.09 -19.47 -6.11
C ARG A 195 -6.96 -18.44 -6.82
N TRP A 196 -6.37 -17.31 -7.19
CA TRP A 196 -7.06 -16.27 -7.95
C TRP A 196 -7.59 -16.82 -9.28
N PHE A 197 -6.75 -17.51 -10.08
CA PHE A 197 -7.17 -18.14 -11.34
C PHE A 197 -8.17 -19.29 -11.16
N SER A 198 -7.98 -20.17 -10.17
CA SER A 198 -8.92 -21.28 -9.94
C SER A 198 -10.30 -20.80 -9.51
N GLY A 199 -10.38 -19.65 -8.83
CA GLY A 199 -11.62 -19.02 -8.40
C GLY A 199 -12.43 -18.32 -9.50
N ALA A 200 -11.99 -18.34 -10.77
CA ALA A 200 -12.63 -17.62 -11.88
C ALA A 200 -14.13 -17.90 -12.03
N LYS A 201 -14.53 -19.17 -11.89
CA LYS A 201 -15.92 -19.60 -12.04
C LYS A 201 -16.87 -18.99 -11.00
N ASP A 202 -16.33 -18.56 -9.86
CA ASP A 202 -17.12 -18.15 -8.69
C ASP A 202 -17.35 -16.65 -8.65
N ARG A 203 -16.66 -15.91 -9.52
CA ARG A 203 -16.72 -14.45 -9.60
C ARG A 203 -17.91 -13.96 -10.41
N ASP A 204 -18.21 -12.68 -10.25
CA ASP A 204 -19.28 -11.98 -10.95
C ASP A 204 -20.60 -12.76 -10.85
N GLY A 205 -20.99 -13.13 -9.62
CA GLY A 205 -22.23 -13.88 -9.36
C GLY A 205 -22.15 -15.40 -9.57
N GLY A 206 -21.07 -15.93 -10.15
CA GLY A 206 -20.98 -17.36 -10.49
C GLY A 206 -21.12 -18.32 -9.30
N LYS A 207 -20.66 -17.92 -8.10
CA LYS A 207 -20.92 -18.71 -6.88
C LYS A 207 -22.42 -18.85 -6.59
N LYS A 208 -23.17 -17.74 -6.71
CA LYS A 208 -24.62 -17.70 -6.47
C LYS A 208 -25.36 -18.57 -7.49
N GLU A 209 -24.97 -18.49 -8.76
CA GLU A 209 -25.55 -19.30 -9.84
C GLU A 209 -25.37 -20.81 -9.58
N ARG A 210 -24.17 -21.25 -9.15
CA ARG A 210 -23.93 -22.66 -8.82
C ARG A 210 -24.76 -23.12 -7.63
N SER A 211 -24.87 -22.30 -6.58
CA SER A 211 -25.71 -22.62 -5.42
C SER A 211 -27.18 -22.77 -5.81
N LEU A 212 -27.71 -21.85 -6.63
CA LEU A 212 -29.07 -21.91 -7.15
C LEU A 212 -29.30 -23.14 -8.03
N LYS A 213 -28.33 -23.48 -8.89
CA LYS A 213 -28.41 -24.68 -9.73
C LYS A 213 -28.46 -25.96 -8.90
N LYS A 214 -27.68 -26.03 -7.82
CA LYS A 214 -27.70 -27.18 -6.90
C LYS A 214 -29.04 -27.32 -6.17
N MET A 215 -29.62 -26.21 -5.71
CA MET A 215 -30.95 -26.20 -5.07
C MET A 215 -32.03 -26.73 -6.03
N LYS A 216 -32.05 -26.26 -7.28
CA LYS A 216 -33.02 -26.69 -8.31
C LYS A 216 -32.85 -28.15 -8.77
N LEU A 217 -31.66 -28.73 -8.63
CA LEU A 217 -31.43 -30.15 -8.94
C LEU A 217 -32.01 -31.03 -7.84
N ASN A 218 -31.74 -30.69 -6.59
CA ASN A 218 -32.29 -31.40 -5.44
C ASN A 218 -33.84 -31.34 -5.41
N GLU A 219 -34.44 -30.19 -5.73
CA GLU A 219 -35.91 -30.06 -5.83
C GLU A 219 -36.54 -30.93 -6.93
N LYS A 220 -35.78 -31.30 -7.97
CA LYS A 220 -36.28 -32.18 -9.04
C LYS A 220 -36.17 -33.65 -8.68
N ASP A 221 -35.14 -34.03 -7.93
CA ASP A 221 -34.95 -35.41 -7.47
C ASP A 221 -35.99 -35.80 -6.40
N ASP A 222 -36.51 -34.82 -5.64
CA ASP A 222 -37.59 -35.03 -4.65
C ASP A 222 -38.99 -35.17 -5.28
N VAL A 223 -39.19 -34.81 -6.56
CA VAL A 223 -40.51 -34.86 -7.24
C VAL A 223 -40.70 -36.14 -8.08
N VAL A 224 -39.68 -37.02 -8.15
CA VAL A 224 -39.73 -38.28 -8.92
C VAL A 224 -40.01 -39.50 -8.02
N LEU A 225 -40.30 -39.28 -6.74
CA LEU A 225 -40.74 -40.29 -5.77
C LEU A 225 -42.20 -40.06 -5.39
N ASP A 226 -43.12 -40.26 -6.34
CA ASP A 226 -44.55 -40.53 -6.09
C ASP A 226 -45.12 -41.36 -7.26
#